data_AF-A0A1A3NJU4-F1
#
_entry.id   AF-A0A1A3NJU4-F1
#
_cell.length_a   1.000
_cell.length_b   1.000
_cell.length_c   1.000
_cell.angle_alpha   90.00
_cell.angle_beta   90.00
_cell.angle_gamma   90.00
#
_symmetry.space_group_name_H-M   'P 1'
#
loop_
_entity.id
_entity.type
_entity.pdbx_description
1 polymer ?
#
loop_
_entity_poly.entity_id
_entity_poly.type
_entity_poly.pdbx_seq_one_letter_code
_entity_poly.pdbx_strand_id
1 'polypeptide(L)'
;MTSGSLYHYFPNKSELLKATADEIDDIVLPRLRAAVAQSDDVVEQLDTVLDESKRLMHDYPYLPAFLRAVRSESTAKSPHDGPQYPGSKALHDIVAEIVERAHAQGSLSPGTAPGPAIDAICALTRGLTEPAARLSPEAYEATLASAKRMIRGTLFAPTTKAAGG
;
A
#
# COMPACT_ATOMS: atom_id res chain seq x y z
N MET A 1 -3.96 29.38 14.26
CA MET A 1 -5.16 28.75 13.69
C MET A 1 -6.18 28.56 14.81
N THR A 2 -7.43 28.97 14.62
CA THR A 2 -8.56 28.66 15.51
C THR A 2 -9.48 27.63 14.84
N SER A 3 -10.29 26.90 15.60
CA SER A 3 -11.26 25.94 15.05
C SER A 3 -12.21 26.62 14.05
N GLY A 4 -12.57 27.89 14.27
CA GLY A 4 -13.38 28.69 13.35
C GLY A 4 -12.67 29.02 12.03
N SER A 5 -11.35 29.27 12.04
CA SER A 5 -10.58 29.49 10.81
C SER A 5 -10.40 28.21 9.97
N LEU A 6 -10.45 27.03 10.58
CA LEU A 6 -10.37 25.74 9.87
C LEU A 6 -11.65 25.44 9.08
N TYR A 7 -12.81 25.70 9.68
CA TYR A 7 -14.10 25.49 9.00
C TYR A 7 -14.41 26.54 7.92
N HIS A 8 -13.61 27.60 7.82
CA HIS A 8 -13.66 28.52 6.69
C HIS A 8 -13.14 27.85 5.40
N TYR A 9 -12.13 26.99 5.51
CA TYR A 9 -11.52 26.30 4.36
C TYR A 9 -12.18 24.95 4.08
N PHE A 10 -12.65 24.25 5.12
CA PHE A 10 -13.28 22.94 4.99
C PHE A 10 -14.66 22.94 5.64
N PRO A 11 -15.73 22.62 4.91
CA PRO A 11 -17.09 22.72 5.45
C PRO A 11 -17.37 21.70 6.57
N ASN A 12 -16.59 20.62 6.66
CA ASN A 12 -16.70 19.61 7.71
C ASN A 12 -15.39 18.81 7.89
N LYS A 13 -15.33 17.96 8.92
CA LYS A 13 -14.17 17.11 9.23
C LYS A 13 -13.79 16.16 8.09
N SER A 14 -14.77 15.63 7.37
CA SER A 14 -14.50 14.69 6.28
C SER A 14 -13.83 15.36 5.08
N GLU A 15 -14.24 16.58 4.72
CA GLU A 15 -13.57 17.34 3.66
C GLU A 15 -12.15 17.71 4.04
N LEU A 16 -11.91 18.03 5.32
CA LEU A 16 -10.54 18.21 5.83
C LEU A 16 -9.72 16.92 5.70
N LEU A 17 -10.24 15.79 6.17
CA LEU A 17 -9.51 14.51 6.11
C LEU A 17 -9.27 14.04 4.67
N LYS A 18 -10.20 14.29 3.76
CA LYS A 18 -10.03 14.04 2.33
C LYS A 18 -8.91 14.89 1.73
N ALA A 19 -8.94 16.20 1.96
CA ALA A 19 -7.90 17.10 1.45
C ALA A 19 -6.52 16.74 2.00
N THR A 20 -6.42 16.39 3.29
CA THR A 20 -5.16 15.91 3.88
C THR A 20 -4.72 14.56 3.28
N ALA A 21 -5.65 13.66 2.94
CA ALA A 21 -5.32 12.40 2.27
C ALA A 21 -4.79 12.65 0.86
N ASP A 22 -5.39 13.59 0.11
CA ASP A 22 -4.92 14.00 -1.22
C ASP A 22 -3.48 14.56 -1.14
N GLU A 23 -3.19 15.44 -0.17
CA GLU A 23 -1.82 15.96 0.07
C GLU A 23 -0.81 14.85 0.43
N ILE A 24 -1.24 13.84 1.20
CA ILE A 24 -0.39 12.70 1.53
C ILE A 24 -0.13 11.84 0.28
N ASP A 25 -1.13 11.62 -0.56
CA ASP A 25 -0.94 10.87 -1.79
C ASP A 25 -0.02 11.62 -2.77
N ASP A 26 -0.01 12.96 -2.78
CA ASP A 26 0.98 13.77 -3.53
C ASP A 26 2.42 13.54 -3.07
N ILE A 27 2.63 13.11 -1.82
CA ILE A 27 3.94 12.71 -1.28
C ILE A 27 4.25 11.24 -1.60
N VAL A 28 3.28 10.36 -1.39
CA VAL A 28 3.46 8.90 -1.46
C VAL A 28 3.58 8.41 -2.91
N LEU A 29 2.71 8.87 -3.80
CA LEU A 29 2.66 8.40 -5.19
C LEU A 29 3.98 8.56 -5.96
N PRO A 30 4.62 9.75 -6.00
CA PRO A 30 5.87 9.90 -6.75
C PRO A 30 6.99 9.03 -6.19
N ARG A 31 7.03 8.81 -4.87
CA ARG A 31 8.03 7.94 -4.23
C ARG A 31 7.84 6.47 -4.60
N LEU A 32 6.61 5.97 -4.51
CA LEU A 32 6.30 4.61 -4.91
C LEU A 32 6.60 4.38 -6.40
N ARG A 33 6.22 5.33 -7.27
CA ARG A 33 6.54 5.27 -8.71
C ARG A 33 8.04 5.22 -8.97
N ALA A 34 8.80 6.11 -8.35
CA ALA A 34 10.25 6.16 -8.52
C ALA A 34 10.93 4.88 -8.04
N ALA A 35 10.41 4.27 -6.97
CA ALA A 35 10.93 3.03 -6.42
C ALA A 35 10.68 1.85 -7.37
N VAL A 36 9.46 1.67 -7.87
CA VAL A 36 9.12 0.52 -8.74
C VAL A 36 9.66 0.67 -10.17
N ALA A 37 9.96 1.88 -10.63
CA ALA A 37 10.54 2.12 -11.95
C ALA A 37 11.97 1.56 -12.12
N GLN A 38 12.61 1.09 -11.05
CA GLN A 38 13.97 0.54 -11.08
C GLN A 38 14.04 -0.93 -11.54
N SER A 39 12.90 -1.62 -11.63
CA SER A 39 12.84 -3.02 -12.05
C SER A 39 11.66 -3.26 -12.98
N ASP A 40 11.83 -4.17 -13.94
CA ASP A 40 10.74 -4.67 -14.79
C ASP A 40 10.11 -5.97 -14.24
N ASP A 41 10.72 -6.56 -13.21
CA ASP A 41 10.22 -7.77 -12.56
C ASP A 41 9.11 -7.43 -11.55
N VAL A 42 7.92 -7.98 -11.77
CA VAL A 42 6.73 -7.68 -10.96
C VAL A 42 6.94 -8.06 -9.49
N VAL A 43 7.64 -9.16 -9.23
CA VAL A 43 7.88 -9.63 -7.86
C VAL A 43 8.82 -8.66 -7.14
N GLU A 44 9.91 -8.26 -7.79
CA GLU A 44 10.86 -7.28 -7.27
C GLU A 44 10.20 -5.90 -7.07
N GLN A 45 9.31 -5.49 -7.97
CA GLN A 45 8.52 -4.28 -7.81
C GLN A 45 7.64 -4.32 -6.55
N LEU A 46 6.97 -5.44 -6.25
CA LEU A 46 6.17 -5.58 -5.03
C LEU A 46 7.04 -5.58 -3.76
N ASP A 47 8.22 -6.19 -3.80
CA ASP A 47 9.18 -6.10 -2.69
C ASP A 47 9.62 -4.66 -2.45
N THR A 48 9.83 -3.91 -3.53
CA THR A 48 10.21 -2.50 -3.52
C THR A 48 9.09 -1.62 -2.97
N VAL A 49 7.82 -1.91 -3.29
CA VAL A 49 6.66 -1.23 -2.68
C VAL A 49 6.66 -1.39 -1.16
N LEU A 50 6.96 -2.60 -0.66
CA LEU A 50 7.04 -2.86 0.78
C LEU A 50 8.21 -2.12 1.45
N ASP A 51 9.38 -2.08 0.81
CA ASP A 51 10.54 -1.33 1.31
C ASP A 51 10.30 0.17 1.33
N GLU A 52 9.71 0.71 0.28
CA GLU A 52 9.41 2.14 0.20
C GLU A 52 8.30 2.52 1.18
N SER A 53 7.30 1.67 1.40
CA SER A 53 6.29 1.86 2.44
C SER A 53 6.91 1.95 3.83
N LYS A 54 7.90 1.10 4.13
CA LYS A 54 8.68 1.20 5.39
C LYS A 54 9.42 2.53 5.48
N ARG A 55 10.12 2.95 4.41
CA ARG A 55 10.86 4.23 4.39
C ARG A 55 9.93 5.42 4.58
N LEU A 56 8.78 5.44 3.91
CA LEU A 56 7.74 6.45 4.08
C LEU A 56 7.28 6.56 5.54
N MET A 57 7.06 5.43 6.23
CA MET A 57 6.70 5.46 7.66
C MET A 57 7.82 6.00 8.55
N HIS A 58 9.07 5.74 8.20
CA HIS A 58 10.23 6.28 8.92
C HIS A 58 10.36 7.79 8.71
N ASP A 59 10.26 8.26 7.46
CA ASP A 59 10.43 9.66 7.09
C ASP A 59 9.24 10.51 7.53
N TYR A 60 8.05 9.91 7.59
CA TYR A 60 6.80 10.55 8.00
C TYR A 60 6.09 9.71 9.09
N PRO A 61 6.54 9.81 10.36
CA PRO A 61 6.01 9.00 11.47
C PRO A 61 4.51 9.17 11.77
N TYR A 62 3.90 10.24 11.26
CA TYR A 62 2.46 10.50 11.39
C TYR A 62 1.59 9.68 10.43
N LEU A 63 2.15 9.15 9.34
CA LEU A 63 1.38 8.45 8.29
C LEU A 63 0.59 7.24 8.82
N PRO A 64 1.16 6.32 9.63
CA PRO A 64 0.41 5.17 10.14
C PRO A 64 -0.85 5.56 10.92
N ALA A 65 -0.72 6.55 11.81
CA ALA A 65 -1.82 7.04 12.63
C ALA A 65 -2.89 7.74 11.79
N PHE A 66 -2.47 8.56 10.83
CA PHE A 66 -3.37 9.26 9.93
C PHE A 66 -4.16 8.27 9.04
N LEU A 67 -3.48 7.34 8.36
CA LEU A 67 -4.12 6.34 7.50
C LEU A 67 -5.07 5.42 8.28
N ARG A 68 -4.79 5.18 9.57
CA ARG A 68 -5.72 4.50 10.48
C ARG A 68 -6.97 5.34 10.76
N ALA A 69 -6.82 6.63 10.97
CA ALA A 69 -7.95 7.55 11.20
C ALA A 69 -8.85 7.69 9.97
N VAL A 70 -8.28 7.89 8.78
CA VAL A 70 -9.03 7.96 7.50
C VAL A 70 -9.85 6.69 7.28
N ARG A 71 -9.27 5.53 7.58
CA ARG A 71 -9.98 4.25 7.49
C ARG A 71 -11.16 4.17 8.45
N SER A 72 -10.94 4.54 9.71
CA SER A 72 -11.99 4.52 10.74
C SER A 72 -13.17 5.43 10.37
N GLU A 73 -12.89 6.59 9.78
CA GLU A 73 -13.94 7.49 9.31
C GLU A 73 -14.68 6.91 8.10
N SER A 74 -13.95 6.32 7.16
CA SER A 74 -14.55 5.70 5.96
C SER A 74 -15.44 4.50 6.30
N THR A 75 -15.05 3.67 7.28
CA THR A 75 -15.88 2.55 7.76
C THR A 75 -17.15 2.99 8.49
N ALA A 76 -17.19 4.23 9.00
CA ALA A 76 -18.37 4.80 9.64
C ALA A 76 -19.38 5.35 8.62
N LYS A 77 -18.98 5.52 7.35
CA LYS A 77 -19.85 5.94 6.25
C LYS A 77 -20.40 4.72 5.51
N SER A 78 -21.53 4.88 4.82
CA SER A 78 -22.08 3.82 3.98
C SER A 78 -21.07 3.42 2.88
N PRO A 79 -20.98 2.14 2.49
CA PRO A 79 -20.05 1.66 1.45
C PRO A 79 -20.16 2.36 0.09
N HIS A 80 -21.28 3.05 -0.16
CA HIS A 80 -21.56 3.82 -1.37
C HIS A 80 -21.10 5.28 -1.34
N ASP A 81 -20.70 5.81 -0.17
CA ASP A 81 -20.47 7.25 0.05
C ASP A 81 -19.07 7.54 0.65
N GLY A 82 -18.22 6.51 0.74
CA GLY A 82 -16.83 6.60 1.19
C GLY A 82 -15.83 6.65 0.03
N PRO A 83 -14.57 7.06 0.27
CA PRO A 83 -13.50 6.88 -0.71
C PRO A 83 -13.44 5.40 -1.13
N GLN A 84 -13.32 5.12 -2.43
CA GLN A 84 -13.30 3.75 -2.97
C GLN A 84 -12.20 2.89 -2.33
N TYR A 85 -11.16 3.52 -1.76
CA TYR A 85 -10.17 2.86 -0.94
C TYR A 85 -9.92 3.66 0.37
N PRO A 86 -10.29 3.13 1.55
CA PRO A 86 -10.20 3.82 2.84
C PRO A 86 -8.76 3.85 3.43
N GLY A 87 -7.75 4.00 2.58
CA GLY A 87 -6.33 4.01 2.92
C GLY A 87 -5.54 4.89 1.95
N SER A 88 -4.24 4.64 1.79
CA SER A 88 -3.47 5.35 0.73
C SER A 88 -3.94 4.87 -0.63
N LYS A 89 -4.56 5.76 -1.40
CA LYS A 89 -4.97 5.47 -2.77
C LYS A 89 -3.74 5.27 -3.64
N ALA A 90 -2.68 6.04 -3.41
CA ALA A 90 -1.41 5.88 -4.12
C ALA A 90 -0.84 4.45 -4.01
N LEU A 91 -0.87 3.84 -2.82
CA LEU A 91 -0.44 2.45 -2.64
C LEU A 91 -1.32 1.48 -3.43
N HIS A 92 -2.65 1.64 -3.35
CA HIS A 92 -3.59 0.77 -4.06
C HIS A 92 -3.37 0.85 -5.57
N ASP A 93 -3.26 2.06 -6.13
CA ASP A 93 -3.10 2.27 -7.57
C ASP A 93 -1.79 1.65 -8.08
N ILE A 94 -0.68 1.82 -7.36
CA ILE A 94 0.61 1.21 -7.74
C ILE A 94 0.55 -0.32 -7.67
N VAL A 95 -0.03 -0.89 -6.61
CA VAL A 95 -0.19 -2.35 -6.50
C VAL A 95 -1.11 -2.87 -7.61
N ALA A 96 -2.20 -2.17 -7.92
CA ALA A 96 -3.11 -2.53 -9.01
C ALA A 96 -2.40 -2.54 -10.36
N GLU A 97 -1.65 -1.48 -10.69
CA GLU A 97 -0.86 -1.40 -11.92
C GLU A 97 0.11 -2.57 -12.06
N ILE A 98 0.76 -2.98 -10.97
CA ILE A 98 1.73 -4.09 -10.95
C ILE A 98 1.02 -5.44 -11.13
N VAL A 99 -0.04 -5.70 -10.36
CA VAL A 99 -0.74 -6.99 -10.36
C VAL A 99 -1.50 -7.21 -11.67
N GLU A 100 -2.17 -6.18 -12.21
CA GLU A 100 -2.86 -6.29 -13.50
C GLU A 100 -1.88 -6.55 -14.65
N ARG A 101 -0.68 -5.97 -14.58
CA ARG A 101 0.40 -6.27 -15.53
C ARG A 101 0.87 -7.72 -15.43
N ALA A 102 1.09 -8.23 -14.22
CA ALA A 102 1.43 -9.64 -14.02
C ALA A 102 0.33 -10.58 -14.51
N HIS A 103 -0.93 -10.21 -14.31
CA HIS A 103 -2.06 -10.98 -14.84
C HIS A 103 -2.04 -11.01 -16.38
N ALA A 104 -1.86 -9.86 -17.03
CA ALA A 104 -1.75 -9.76 -18.48
C ALA A 104 -0.55 -10.55 -19.07
N GLN A 105 0.54 -10.66 -18.31
CA GLN A 105 1.74 -11.42 -18.67
C GLN A 105 1.63 -12.93 -18.35
N GLY A 106 0.57 -13.36 -17.67
CA GLY A 106 0.40 -14.75 -17.23
C GLY A 106 1.36 -15.19 -16.11
N SER A 107 1.88 -14.23 -15.34
CA SER A 107 2.86 -14.48 -14.26
C SER A 107 2.21 -14.79 -12.91
N LEU A 108 0.92 -14.51 -12.75
CA LEU A 108 0.16 -14.90 -11.56
C LEU A 108 -0.07 -16.41 -11.51
N SER A 109 -0.07 -16.97 -10.30
CA SER A 109 -0.39 -18.39 -10.10
C SER A 109 -1.78 -18.74 -10.64
N PRO A 110 -1.99 -19.96 -11.19
CA PRO A 110 -3.30 -20.41 -11.66
C PRO A 110 -4.36 -20.30 -10.55
N GLY A 111 -5.48 -19.64 -10.85
CA GLY A 111 -6.58 -19.42 -9.89
C GLY A 111 -6.46 -18.15 -9.05
N THR A 112 -5.38 -17.38 -9.18
CA THR A 112 -5.25 -16.05 -8.56
C THR A 112 -5.95 -14.99 -9.40
N ALA A 113 -7.06 -14.44 -8.88
CA ALA A 113 -7.72 -13.28 -9.49
C ALA A 113 -7.01 -11.97 -9.07
N PRO A 114 -6.85 -10.98 -9.98
CA PRO A 114 -6.06 -9.78 -9.71
C PRO A 114 -6.66 -8.92 -8.59
N GLY A 115 -7.98 -8.69 -8.59
CA GLY A 115 -8.66 -7.90 -7.55
C GLY A 115 -8.38 -8.39 -6.12
N PRO A 116 -8.70 -9.66 -5.78
CA PRO A 116 -8.38 -10.22 -4.46
C PRO A 116 -6.89 -10.18 -4.11
N ALA A 117 -6.00 -10.32 -5.09
CA ALA A 117 -4.56 -10.20 -4.86
C ALA A 117 -4.14 -8.77 -4.50
N ILE A 118 -4.69 -7.76 -5.20
CA ILE A 118 -4.48 -6.33 -4.90
C ILE A 118 -4.93 -6.04 -3.47
N ASP A 119 -6.15 -6.45 -3.10
CA ASP A 119 -6.71 -6.26 -1.76
C ASP A 119 -5.85 -6.92 -0.68
N ALA A 120 -5.38 -8.15 -0.92
CA ALA A 120 -4.54 -8.89 0.01
C ALA A 120 -3.18 -8.21 0.23
N ILE A 121 -2.51 -7.76 -0.83
CA ILE A 121 -1.23 -7.04 -0.74
C ILE A 121 -1.42 -5.72 0.01
N CYS A 122 -2.46 -4.97 -0.35
CA CYS A 122 -2.87 -3.73 0.30
C CYS A 122 -3.15 -3.90 1.80
N ALA A 123 -3.86 -4.96 2.18
CA ALA A 123 -4.13 -5.31 3.56
C ALA A 123 -2.86 -5.71 4.32
N LEU A 124 -1.95 -6.44 3.67
CA LEU A 124 -0.67 -6.86 4.25
C LEU A 124 0.23 -5.65 4.53
N THR A 125 0.43 -4.75 3.55
CA THR A 125 1.23 -3.53 3.72
C THR A 125 0.70 -2.67 4.86
N ARG A 126 -0.63 -2.54 4.96
CA ARG A 126 -1.30 -1.87 6.08
C ARG A 126 -1.07 -2.59 7.41
N GLY A 127 -1.16 -3.92 7.42
CA GLY A 127 -0.90 -4.75 8.60
C GLY A 127 0.52 -4.56 9.13
N LEU A 128 1.50 -4.35 8.25
CA LEU A 128 2.91 -4.11 8.60
C LEU A 128 3.15 -2.77 9.32
N THR A 129 2.19 -1.84 9.34
CA THR A 129 2.30 -0.60 10.13
C THR A 129 2.27 -0.85 11.64
N GLU A 130 1.57 -1.88 12.09
CA GLU A 130 1.42 -2.23 13.51
C GLU A 130 2.71 -2.81 14.13
N PRO A 131 3.37 -3.81 13.54
CA PRO A 131 4.66 -4.28 14.03
C PRO A 131 5.75 -3.21 13.91
N ALA A 132 5.69 -2.29 12.94
CA ALA A 132 6.65 -1.19 12.82
C ALA A 132 6.67 -0.29 14.08
N ALA A 133 5.53 -0.13 14.75
CA ALA A 133 5.41 0.66 15.97
C ALA A 133 5.82 -0.09 17.26
N ARG A 134 5.89 -1.43 17.22
CA ARG A 134 6.06 -2.27 18.42
C ARG A 134 7.36 -3.07 18.47
N LEU A 135 7.93 -3.40 17.32
CA LEU A 135 9.10 -4.27 17.22
C LEU A 135 10.41 -3.48 17.23
N SER A 136 11.49 -4.14 17.60
CA SER A 136 12.84 -3.63 17.30
C SER A 136 13.04 -3.58 15.78
N PRO A 137 13.97 -2.74 15.28
CA PRO A 137 14.27 -2.67 13.86
C PRO A 137 14.58 -4.05 13.24
N GLU A 138 15.40 -4.87 13.90
CA GLU A 138 15.76 -6.21 13.43
C GLU A 138 14.56 -7.15 13.33
N ALA A 139 13.68 -7.16 14.34
CA ALA A 139 12.49 -7.99 14.33
C ALA A 139 11.47 -7.53 13.28
N TYR A 140 11.39 -6.22 13.04
CA TYR A 140 10.58 -5.67 11.96
C TYR A 140 11.10 -6.08 10.58
N GLU A 141 12.42 -6.02 10.34
CA GLU A 141 13.03 -6.48 9.09
C GLU A 141 12.78 -7.97 8.83
N ALA A 142 12.88 -8.81 9.86
CA ALA A 142 12.55 -10.23 9.76
C ALA A 142 11.07 -10.46 9.40
N THR A 143 10.18 -9.62 9.96
CA THR A 143 8.74 -9.65 9.65
C THR A 143 8.48 -9.24 8.21
N LEU A 144 9.12 -8.16 7.75
CA LEU A 144 9.04 -7.66 6.37
C LEU A 144 9.56 -8.70 5.37
N ALA A 145 10.71 -9.32 5.65
CA ALA A 145 11.27 -10.38 4.84
C ALA A 145 10.34 -11.61 4.74
N SER A 146 9.63 -11.94 5.82
CA SER A 146 8.65 -13.02 5.82
C SER A 146 7.43 -12.68 4.96
N ALA A 147 6.92 -11.45 5.07
CA ALA A 147 5.82 -10.95 4.23
C ALA A 147 6.17 -11.01 2.72
N LYS A 148 7.38 -10.57 2.35
CA LYS A 148 7.90 -10.68 0.97
C LYS A 148 7.93 -12.13 0.47
N ARG A 149 8.43 -13.06 1.29
CA ARG A 149 8.44 -14.50 0.96
C ARG A 149 7.04 -15.07 0.77
N MET A 150 6.06 -14.63 1.57
CA MET A 150 4.67 -15.04 1.40
C MET A 150 4.11 -14.59 0.05
N ILE A 151 4.27 -13.30 -0.30
CA ILE A 151 3.84 -12.76 -1.60
C ILE A 151 4.42 -13.60 -2.74
N ARG A 152 5.74 -13.86 -2.69
CA ARG A 152 6.44 -14.68 -3.69
C ARG A 152 5.89 -16.10 -3.80
N GLY A 153 5.68 -16.76 -2.66
CA GLY A 153 5.33 -18.18 -2.62
C GLY A 153 3.86 -18.48 -2.88
N THR A 154 2.94 -17.55 -2.61
CA THR A 154 1.50 -17.78 -2.77
C THR A 154 0.91 -17.15 -4.03
N LEU A 155 1.43 -15.98 -4.45
CA LEU A 155 0.83 -15.22 -5.56
C LEU A 155 1.49 -15.48 -6.91
N PHE A 156 2.76 -15.91 -6.92
CA PHE A 156 3.55 -16.10 -8.13
C PHE A 156 3.93 -17.56 -8.33
N ALA A 157 3.86 -18.00 -9.59
CA ALA A 157 4.34 -19.33 -9.95
C ALA A 157 5.87 -19.40 -9.76
N PRO A 158 6.43 -20.56 -9.38
CA PRO A 158 7.87 -20.75 -9.40
C PRO A 158 8.38 -20.42 -10.80
N THR A 159 9.37 -19.53 -10.92
CA THR A 159 10.12 -19.37 -12.16
C THR A 159 10.87 -20.68 -12.41
N THR A 160 10.24 -21.59 -13.16
CA THR A 160 10.91 -22.77 -13.69
C THR A 160 11.95 -22.26 -14.67
N LYS A 161 13.16 -22.00 -14.17
CA LYS A 161 14.34 -21.83 -15.01
C LYS A 161 14.44 -23.12 -15.82
N ALA A 162 14.07 -23.06 -17.09
CA ALA A 162 14.31 -24.12 -18.04
C ALA A 162 15.83 -24.34 -18.07
N ALA A 163 16.29 -25.32 -17.30
CA ALA A 163 17.61 -25.90 -17.51
C ALA A 163 17.53 -26.61 -18.86
N GLY A 164 17.94 -25.91 -19.91
CA GLY A 164 18.24 -26.50 -21.20
C GLY A 164 19.29 -27.60 -21.01
N GLY A 165 19.04 -28.72 -21.70
CA GLY A 165 19.86 -29.94 -21.64
C GLY A 165 21.20 -29.86 -22.37
#